data_AF-A0A8X6T989-F1
#
_entry.id   AF-A0A8X6T989-F1
#
_cell.length_a   1.000
_cell.length_b   1.000
_cell.length_c   1.000
_cell.angle_alpha   90.00
_cell.angle_beta   90.00
_cell.angle_gamma   90.00
#
_symmetry.space_group_name_H-M   'P 1'
#
loop_
_entity.id
_entity.type
_entity.pdbx_description
1 polymer ?
#
loop_
_entity_poly.entity_id
_entity_poly.type
_entity_poly.pdbx_seq_one_letter_code
_entity_poly.pdbx_strand_id
1 'polypeptide(L)'
;MLVLAVVLCLVAGSAIGVQHRDNHWEDGPKEATCVIQHGHAKGCIKLSQSHAKAPLKMTGEIDGLSFGEHGMHVHELGDLSK
;
A
#
# COMPACT_ATOMS: atom_id res chain seq x y z
N MET A 1 7.94 -27.23 49.53
CA MET A 1 7.20 -26.05 49.04
C MET A 1 8.04 -25.08 48.20
N LEU A 2 9.38 -25.08 48.30
CA LEU A 2 10.26 -24.20 47.52
C LEU A 2 10.40 -24.62 46.03
N VAL A 3 10.35 -25.93 45.73
CA VAL A 3 10.52 -26.48 44.37
C VAL A 3 9.33 -26.18 43.46
N LEU A 4 8.12 -26.04 44.02
CA LEU A 4 6.90 -25.75 43.25
C LEU A 4 6.89 -24.30 42.71
N ALA A 5 7.49 -23.36 43.44
CA ALA A 5 7.55 -21.96 43.06
C ALA A 5 8.49 -21.70 41.87
N VAL A 6 9.61 -22.44 41.78
CA VAL A 6 10.60 -22.28 40.70
C VAL A 6 10.06 -22.80 39.37
N VAL A 7 9.27 -23.88 39.41
CA VAL A 7 8.63 -24.46 38.21
C VAL A 7 7.54 -23.53 37.66
N LEU A 8 6.78 -22.84 38.52
CA LEU A 8 5.73 -21.92 38.08
C LEU A 8 6.30 -20.70 37.31
N CYS A 9 7.47 -20.19 37.73
CA CYS A 9 8.12 -19.05 37.07
C CYS A 9 8.69 -19.40 35.67
N LEU A 10 9.15 -20.64 35.46
CA LEU A 10 9.69 -21.07 34.17
C LEU A 10 8.57 -21.29 33.12
N VAL A 11 7.37 -21.69 33.55
CA VAL A 11 6.21 -21.85 32.64
C VAL A 11 5.58 -20.50 32.29
N ALA A 12 5.67 -19.50 33.17
CA ALA A 12 5.23 -18.13 32.86
C ALA A 12 6.21 -17.40 31.92
N GLY A 13 7.51 -17.71 31.99
CA GLY A 13 8.56 -17.06 31.18
C GLY A 13 8.56 -17.45 29.69
N SER A 14 8.00 -18.60 29.33
CA SER A 14 7.90 -19.05 27.92
C SER A 14 6.68 -18.49 27.18
N ALA A 15 5.76 -17.81 27.87
CA ALA A 15 4.61 -17.17 27.25
C ALA A 15 4.85 -15.71 26.82
N ILE A 16 6.01 -15.12 27.18
CA ILE A 16 6.43 -13.81 26.66
C ILE A 16 7.16 -14.02 25.33
N GLY A 17 6.51 -14.75 24.42
CA GLY A 17 6.90 -14.77 23.02
C GLY A 17 6.81 -13.34 22.50
N VAL A 18 7.89 -12.87 21.89
CA VAL A 18 7.97 -11.60 21.16
C VAL A 18 6.73 -11.49 20.28
N GLN A 19 5.78 -10.65 20.68
CA GLN A 19 4.67 -10.26 19.82
C GLN A 19 5.29 -9.43 18.69
N HIS A 20 5.70 -10.11 17.62
CA HIS A 20 5.89 -9.45 16.34
C HIS A 20 4.55 -8.78 16.04
N ARG A 21 4.52 -7.45 16.11
CA ARG A 21 3.35 -6.68 15.72
C ARG A 21 3.18 -6.94 14.23
N ASP A 22 2.20 -7.77 13.88
CA ASP A 22 1.62 -7.73 12.55
C ASP A 22 1.04 -6.32 12.44
N ASN A 23 1.71 -5.47 11.66
CA ASN A 23 1.15 -4.17 11.30
C ASN A 23 -0.11 -4.52 10.51
N HIS A 24 -1.27 -4.47 11.16
CA HIS A 24 -2.56 -4.69 10.55
C HIS A 24 -2.70 -3.60 9.48
N TRP A 25 -2.38 -3.94 8.24
CA TRP A 25 -2.65 -3.09 7.11
C TRP A 25 -4.15 -3.17 6.92
N GLU A 26 -4.85 -2.19 7.47
CA GLU A 26 -6.28 -2.00 7.24
C GLU A 26 -6.56 -2.16 5.74
N ASP A 27 -7.67 -2.82 5.42
CA ASP A 27 -8.06 -3.09 4.04
C ASP A 27 -8.52 -1.77 3.39
N GLY A 28 -7.55 -0.91 3.07
CA GLY A 28 -7.75 0.40 2.50
C GLY A 28 -8.36 0.33 1.10
N PRO A 29 -8.65 1.49 0.49
CA PRO A 29 -9.31 1.57 -0.81
C PRO A 29 -8.67 0.63 -1.84
N LYS A 30 -9.50 -0.20 -2.49
CA LYS A 30 -9.06 -1.18 -3.49
C LYS A 30 -9.02 -0.62 -4.90
N GLU A 31 -9.57 0.58 -5.08
CA GLU A 31 -9.69 1.25 -6.37
C GLU A 31 -9.36 2.74 -6.22
N ALA A 32 -8.71 3.29 -7.24
CA ALA A 32 -8.49 4.73 -7.37
C ALA A 32 -8.53 5.12 -8.86
N THR A 33 -8.86 6.39 -9.13
CA THR A 33 -8.91 6.94 -10.48
C THR A 33 -8.12 8.25 -10.54
N CYS A 34 -7.26 8.39 -11.54
CA CYS A 34 -6.52 9.61 -11.85
C CYS A 34 -6.98 10.13 -13.22
N VAL A 35 -7.40 11.40 -13.28
CA VAL A 35 -7.78 12.08 -14.51
C VAL A 35 -6.64 13.02 -14.91
N ILE A 36 -6.13 12.83 -16.12
CA ILE A 36 -5.04 13.64 -16.67
C ILE A 36 -5.65 14.75 -17.52
N GLN A 37 -5.32 16.00 -17.19
CA GLN A 37 -5.67 17.18 -17.98
C GLN A 37 -4.51 18.19 -17.92
N HIS A 38 -3.60 18.10 -18.89
CA HIS A 38 -2.46 19.01 -18.98
C HIS A 38 -2.09 19.30 -20.43
N GLY A 39 -2.18 20.57 -20.85
CA GLY A 39 -1.96 20.95 -22.25
C GLY A 39 -2.92 20.21 -23.18
N HIS A 40 -2.36 19.45 -24.14
CA HIS A 40 -3.14 18.62 -25.07
C HIS A 40 -3.37 17.19 -24.57
N ALA A 41 -2.67 16.76 -23.54
CA ALA A 41 -2.78 15.41 -23.00
C ALA A 41 -4.03 15.28 -22.12
N LYS A 42 -4.89 14.32 -22.45
CA LYS A 42 -6.12 14.01 -21.71
C LYS A 42 -6.26 12.52 -21.54
N GLY A 43 -6.67 12.07 -20.37
CA GLY A 43 -6.81 10.63 -20.14
C GLY A 43 -7.40 10.28 -18.79
N CYS A 44 -7.68 8.99 -18.61
CA CYS A 44 -8.18 8.43 -17.36
C CYS A 44 -7.45 7.13 -17.05
N ILE A 45 -6.75 7.11 -15.91
CA ILE A 45 -6.03 5.95 -15.41
C ILE A 45 -6.75 5.42 -14.17
N LYS A 46 -7.09 4.13 -14.21
CA LYS A 46 -7.66 3.37 -13.08
C LYS A 46 -6.58 2.50 -12.45
N LEU A 47 -6.57 2.50 -11.12
CA LEU A 47 -5.67 1.72 -10.28
C LEU A 47 -6.53 0.76 -9.47
N SER A 48 -6.18 -0.52 -9.43
CA SER A 48 -6.86 -1.50 -8.58
C SER A 48 -5.91 -2.48 -7.92
N GLN A 49 -6.21 -2.83 -6.66
CA GLN A 49 -5.42 -3.76 -5.85
C GLN A 49 -6.38 -4.63 -5.03
N SER A 50 -6.25 -5.96 -5.07
CA SER A 50 -7.21 -6.87 -4.43
C SER A 50 -7.08 -6.92 -2.90
N HIS A 51 -5.86 -6.83 -2.37
CA HIS A 51 -5.56 -6.79 -0.95
C HIS A 51 -4.24 -6.04 -0.71
N ALA A 52 -3.98 -5.67 0.55
CA ALA A 52 -2.80 -4.91 1.01
C ALA A 52 -1.46 -5.25 0.32
N LYS A 53 -1.22 -6.56 0.17
CA LYS A 53 0.03 -7.15 -0.33
C LYS A 53 -0.02 -7.57 -1.80
N ALA A 54 -1.15 -7.36 -2.48
CA ALA A 54 -1.29 -7.74 -3.89
C ALA A 54 -0.54 -6.75 -4.78
N PRO A 55 -0.03 -7.16 -5.95
CA PRO A 55 0.40 -6.22 -6.98
C PRO A 55 -0.75 -5.28 -7.36
N LEU A 56 -0.41 -4.03 -7.69
CA LEU A 56 -1.36 -3.06 -8.20
C LEU A 56 -1.49 -3.20 -9.72
N LYS A 57 -2.72 -3.24 -10.21
CA LYS A 57 -3.06 -3.20 -11.64
C LYS A 57 -3.38 -1.77 -12.04
N MET A 58 -2.82 -1.32 -13.16
CA MET A 58 -3.07 -0.03 -13.76
C MET A 58 -3.64 -0.23 -15.16
N THR A 59 -4.71 0.49 -15.51
CA THR A 59 -5.34 0.46 -16.84
C THR A 59 -5.83 1.84 -17.21
N GLY A 60 -5.77 2.21 -18.48
CA GLY A 60 -6.36 3.46 -18.95
C GLY A 60 -5.88 3.85 -20.33
N GLU A 61 -6.37 4.99 -20.80
CA GLU A 61 -6.04 5.57 -22.10
C GLU A 61 -5.67 7.04 -21.91
N ILE A 62 -4.67 7.49 -22.68
CA ILE A 62 -4.20 8.87 -22.73
C ILE A 62 -4.08 9.27 -24.19
N ASP A 63 -4.81 10.31 -24.56
CA ASP A 63 -4.81 10.92 -25.89
C ASP A 63 -3.96 12.19 -25.91
N GLY A 64 -3.51 12.59 -27.11
CA GLY A 64 -2.85 13.88 -27.34
C GLY A 64 -1.34 13.91 -27.09
N LEU A 65 -0.71 12.76 -26.85
CA LEU A 65 0.74 12.62 -26.80
C LEU A 65 1.34 12.52 -28.20
N SER A 66 2.57 13.03 -28.38
CA SER A 66 3.34 12.78 -29.60
C SER A 66 3.74 11.31 -29.70
N PHE A 67 4.02 10.84 -30.91
CA PHE A 67 4.54 9.49 -31.11
C PHE A 67 5.86 9.29 -30.35
N GLY A 68 5.98 8.17 -29.64
CA GLY A 68 7.15 7.80 -28.86
C GLY A 68 6.78 7.27 -27.47
N GLU A 69 7.79 6.81 -26.74
CA GLU A 69 7.65 6.43 -25.33
C GLU A 69 7.69 7.68 -24.45
N HIS A 70 6.89 7.71 -23.39
CA HIS A 70 6.80 8.82 -22.44
C HIS A 70 6.99 8.31 -21.02
N GLY A 71 7.65 9.09 -20.17
CA GLY A 71 7.82 8.76 -18.76
C GLY A 71 6.47 8.79 -18.03
N MET A 72 6.24 7.82 -17.14
CA MET A 72 5.04 7.71 -16.32
C MET A 72 5.44 7.57 -14.85
N HIS A 73 5.09 8.55 -14.02
CA HIS A 73 5.49 8.62 -12.62
C HIS A 73 4.29 8.92 -11.72
N VAL A 74 4.36 8.46 -10.46
CA VAL A 74 3.54 8.97 -9.38
C VAL A 74 4.37 10.00 -8.63
N HIS A 75 3.86 11.21 -8.50
CA HIS A 75 4.52 12.28 -7.74
C HIS A 75 4.13 12.19 -6.25
N GLU A 76 5.03 12.64 -5.39
CA GLU A 76 4.83 12.63 -3.93
C GLU A 76 3.64 13.50 -3.50
N LEU A 77 3.49 14.67 -4.12
CA LEU A 77 2.45 15.63 -3.79
C LEU A 77 1.34 15.61 -4.85
N GLY A 78 0.10 15.53 -4.39
CA GLY A 78 -1.11 15.75 -5.20
C GLY A 78 -1.53 17.22 -5.26
N ASP A 79 -0.58 18.15 -5.06
CA ASP A 79 -0.84 19.58 -5.08
C ASP A 79 -0.82 20.09 -6.53
N LEU A 80 -1.90 20.75 -6.95
CA LEU A 80 -2.09 21.33 -8.27
C LEU A 80 -2.15 22.87 -8.24
N SER A 81 -1.85 23.48 -7.09
CA SER A 81 -1.70 24.92 -6.97
C SER A 81 -0.49 25.43 -7.76
N LYS A 82 -0.53 26.70 -8.15
CA LYS A 82 0.55 27.40 -8.86
C LYS A 82 1.36 28.25 -7.91
#